data_AF-A0A7S7W6A0-F1
#
_entry.id   AF-A0A7S7W6A0-F1
#
_cell.length_a   1.000
_cell.length_b   1.000
_cell.length_c   1.000
_cell.angle_alpha   90.00
_cell.angle_beta   90.00
_cell.angle_gamma   90.00
#
_symmetry.space_group_name_H-M   'P 1'
#
loop_
_entity.id
_entity.type
_entity.pdbx_description
1 polymer ?
#
loop_
_entity_poly.entity_id
_entity_poly.type
_entity_poly.pdbx_seq_one_letter_code
_entity_poly.pdbx_strand_id
1 'polypeptide(L)'
;MKWFARRQPADIWDEPIPGPLGDIDAAERIRNICEAARAGAEAVGSSAQTATRERERYERAARVAMEIAMKIADDLMRDDAVRRIVDLCMKANDLKTAQILFRAIQAGWIREGIQRDYPALT
;
A
#
# COMPACT_ATOMS: atom_id res chain seq x y z
N MET A 1 -38.12 -6.67 5.90
CA MET A 1 -37.56 -6.75 4.53
C MET A 1 -36.09 -6.28 4.56
N LYS A 2 -35.13 -7.16 4.88
CA LYS A 2 -33.69 -6.87 4.70
C LYS A 2 -33.16 -7.80 3.62
N TRP A 3 -33.47 -7.47 2.38
CA TRP A 3 -32.95 -8.17 1.20
C TRP A 3 -31.98 -7.19 0.55
N PHE A 4 -30.78 -7.66 0.23
CA PHE A 4 -29.65 -6.89 -0.33
C PHE A 4 -28.81 -6.09 0.67
N ALA A 5 -28.26 -6.76 1.69
CA ALA A 5 -26.88 -6.44 2.05
C ALA A 5 -26.01 -6.88 0.86
N ARG A 6 -25.84 -6.00 -0.13
CA ARG A 6 -24.91 -6.21 -1.26
C ARG A 6 -23.57 -6.59 -0.65
N ARG A 7 -23.19 -7.87 -0.76
CA ARG A 7 -21.85 -8.34 -0.45
C ARG A 7 -20.94 -7.48 -1.32
N GLN A 8 -20.18 -6.57 -0.71
CA GLN A 8 -19.24 -5.78 -1.48
C GLN A 8 -18.32 -6.75 -2.22
N PRO A 9 -17.97 -6.45 -3.49
CA PRO A 9 -16.97 -7.24 -4.20
C PRO A 9 -15.76 -7.43 -3.30
N ALA A 10 -15.24 -8.66 -3.23
CA ALA A 10 -14.00 -8.91 -2.51
C ALA A 10 -12.93 -7.95 -3.07
N ASP A 11 -12.18 -7.32 -2.18
CA ASP A 11 -11.16 -6.40 -2.62
C ASP A 11 -10.01 -7.17 -3.28
N ILE A 12 -9.22 -6.52 -4.12
CA ILE A 12 -8.10 -7.16 -4.84
C ILE A 12 -7.10 -7.81 -3.87
N TRP A 13 -6.93 -7.28 -2.66
CA TRP A 13 -6.07 -7.87 -1.63
C TRP A 13 -6.70 -9.03 -0.85
N ASP A 14 -8.00 -9.32 -1.04
CA ASP A 14 -8.68 -10.48 -0.43
C ASP A 14 -8.59 -11.74 -1.31
N GLU A 15 -8.11 -11.61 -2.55
CA GLU A 15 -7.91 -12.73 -3.46
C GLU A 15 -6.65 -13.52 -3.06
N PRO A 16 -6.70 -14.87 -3.11
CA PRO A 16 -5.53 -15.69 -2.84
C PRO A 16 -4.43 -15.38 -3.86
N ILE A 17 -3.22 -15.14 -3.35
CA ILE A 17 -2.03 -14.89 -4.16
C ILE A 17 -1.73 -16.17 -4.96
N PRO A 18 -1.87 -16.18 -6.30
CA PRO A 18 -1.66 -17.38 -7.09
C PRO A 18 -0.16 -17.69 -7.21
N GLY A 19 0.27 -18.85 -6.69
CA GLY A 19 1.58 -19.45 -6.97
C GLY A 19 2.82 -18.63 -6.55
N PRO A 20 4.03 -19.06 -6.92
CA PRO A 20 5.20 -18.21 -6.85
C PRO A 20 5.06 -17.11 -7.90
N LEU A 21 4.85 -15.86 -7.45
CA LEU A 21 4.90 -14.68 -8.30
C LEU A 21 6.35 -14.41 -8.68
N GLY A 22 6.60 -14.11 -9.97
CA GLY A 22 7.86 -13.46 -10.35
C GLY A 22 7.90 -12.02 -9.81
N ASP A 23 9.09 -11.45 -9.70
CA ASP A 23 9.29 -10.10 -9.15
C ASP A 23 8.47 -9.03 -9.91
N ILE A 24 8.33 -9.16 -11.23
CA ILE A 24 7.53 -8.27 -12.08
C ILE A 24 6.04 -8.36 -11.71
N ASP A 25 5.51 -9.58 -11.63
CA ASP A 25 4.10 -9.81 -11.30
C ASP A 25 3.79 -9.37 -9.86
N ALA A 26 4.74 -9.59 -8.95
CA ALA A 26 4.65 -9.13 -7.57
C ALA A 26 4.60 -7.60 -7.48
N ALA A 27 5.49 -6.90 -8.19
CA ALA A 27 5.49 -5.44 -8.26
C ALA A 27 4.22 -4.89 -8.91
N GLU A 28 3.73 -5.52 -9.99
CA GLU A 28 2.46 -5.17 -10.62
C GLU A 28 1.27 -5.38 -9.67
N ARG A 29 1.26 -6.48 -8.91
CA ARG A 29 0.20 -6.73 -7.93
C ARG A 29 0.19 -5.67 -6.84
N ILE A 30 1.35 -5.27 -6.33
CA ILE A 30 1.47 -4.17 -5.35
C ILE A 30 0.93 -2.87 -5.93
N ARG A 31 1.27 -2.54 -7.19
CA ARG A 31 0.70 -1.38 -7.88
C ARG A 31 -0.82 -1.42 -7.87
N ASN A 32 -1.42 -2.54 -8.29
CA ASN A 32 -2.87 -2.67 -8.39
C ASN A 32 -3.55 -2.57 -7.01
N ILE A 33 -2.95 -3.13 -5.96
CA ILE A 33 -3.43 -3.00 -4.57
C ILE A 33 -3.38 -1.54 -4.12
N CYS A 34 -2.25 -0.85 -4.32
CA CYS A 34 -2.08 0.54 -3.88
C CYS A 34 -3.05 1.48 -4.60
N GLU A 35 -3.23 1.32 -5.92
CA GLU A 35 -4.20 2.12 -6.68
C GLU A 35 -5.64 1.87 -6.23
N ALA A 36 -6.03 0.62 -5.99
CA ALA A 36 -7.36 0.28 -5.51
C ALA A 36 -7.62 0.74 -4.06
N ALA A 37 -6.59 0.87 -3.23
CA ALA A 37 -6.69 1.33 -1.85
C ALA A 37 -6.56 2.86 -1.70
N ARG A 38 -6.14 3.57 -2.76
CA ARG A 38 -5.80 5.00 -2.71
C ARG A 38 -6.94 5.88 -2.17
N ALA A 39 -8.14 5.72 -2.71
CA ALA A 39 -9.30 6.51 -2.28
C ALA A 39 -9.66 6.26 -0.81
N GLY A 40 -9.53 5.02 -0.34
CA GLY A 40 -9.71 4.66 1.07
C GLY A 40 -8.64 5.28 1.96
N ALA A 41 -7.38 5.25 1.54
CA ALA A 41 -6.27 5.90 2.25
C ALA A 41 -6.50 7.42 2.38
N GLU A 42 -6.86 8.11 1.30
CA GLU A 42 -7.15 9.55 1.33
C GLU A 42 -8.35 9.89 2.24
N ALA A 43 -9.38 9.03 2.28
CA ALA A 43 -10.51 9.17 3.20
C ALA A 43 -10.09 9.00 4.67
N VAL A 44 -9.17 8.09 4.96
CA VAL A 44 -8.60 7.88 6.30
C VAL A 44 -7.78 9.10 6.73
N GLY A 45 -6.92 9.63 5.84
CA GLY A 45 -6.07 10.78 6.13
C GLY A 45 -6.83 12.09 6.37
N SER A 46 -8.03 12.24 5.81
CA SER A 46 -8.85 13.47 5.89
C SER A 46 -9.80 13.54 7.10
N SER A 47 -9.74 12.59 8.04
CA SER A 47 -10.51 12.58 9.31
C SER A 47 -12.05 12.52 9.19
N ALA A 48 -12.57 12.04 8.05
CA ALA A 48 -14.02 11.87 7.87
C ALA A 48 -14.58 10.75 8.76
N GLN A 49 -15.80 10.90 9.28
CA GLN A 49 -16.49 9.91 10.14
C GLN A 49 -16.73 8.53 9.47
N THR A 50 -16.45 8.42 8.16
CA THR A 50 -16.33 7.17 7.40
C THR A 50 -15.02 6.40 7.65
N ALA A 51 -14.14 6.91 8.53
CA ALA A 51 -12.77 6.44 8.72
C ALA A 51 -12.64 4.97 9.15
N THR A 52 -13.52 4.41 9.99
CA THR A 52 -13.24 3.08 10.57
C THR A 52 -13.18 1.98 9.51
N ARG A 53 -14.15 1.97 8.58
CA ARG A 53 -14.19 0.96 7.51
C ARG A 53 -13.05 1.15 6.51
N GLU A 54 -12.83 2.39 6.07
CA GLU A 54 -11.76 2.68 5.11
C GLU A 54 -10.38 2.47 5.74
N ARG A 55 -10.25 2.63 7.06
CA ARG A 55 -9.05 2.31 7.82
C ARG A 55 -8.77 0.81 7.84
N GLU A 56 -9.76 -0.02 8.17
CA GLU A 56 -9.62 -1.48 8.10
C GLU A 56 -9.28 -1.93 6.67
N ARG A 57 -9.88 -1.29 5.66
CA ARG A 57 -9.61 -1.56 4.25
C ARG A 57 -8.18 -1.19 3.87
N TYR A 58 -7.73 0.00 4.24
CA TYR A 58 -6.34 0.46 4.06
C TYR A 58 -5.34 -0.47 4.77
N GLU A 59 -5.58 -0.81 6.03
CA GLU A 59 -4.68 -1.66 6.82
C GLU A 59 -4.51 -3.05 6.19
N ARG A 60 -5.61 -3.65 5.71
CA ARG A 60 -5.54 -4.92 4.97
C ARG A 60 -4.77 -4.80 3.66
N ALA A 61 -5.04 -3.76 2.87
CA ALA A 61 -4.35 -3.52 1.61
C ALA A 61 -2.84 -3.32 1.82
N ALA A 62 -2.47 -2.45 2.76
CA ALA A 62 -1.08 -2.15 3.08
C ALA A 62 -0.34 -3.40 3.58
N ARG A 63 -0.98 -4.21 4.44
CA ARG A 63 -0.41 -5.46 4.92
C ARG A 63 -0.11 -6.44 3.78
N VAL A 64 -1.07 -6.69 2.90
CA VAL A 64 -0.89 -7.62 1.77
C VAL A 64 0.19 -7.09 0.81
N ALA A 65 0.21 -5.78 0.54
CA ALA A 65 1.26 -5.18 -0.29
C ALA A 65 2.66 -5.36 0.31
N MET A 66 2.82 -5.18 1.63
CA MET A 66 4.09 -5.41 2.32
C MET A 66 4.51 -6.89 2.29
N GLU A 67 3.57 -7.82 2.51
CA GLU A 67 3.86 -9.26 2.45
C GLU A 67 4.30 -9.70 1.05
N ILE A 68 3.78 -9.07 -0.01
CA ILE A 68 4.24 -9.29 -1.39
C ILE A 68 5.62 -8.66 -1.60
N ALA A 69 5.86 -7.43 -1.11
CA ALA A 69 7.13 -6.74 -1.28
C ALA A 69 8.30 -7.51 -0.65
N MET A 70 8.06 -8.17 0.49
CA MET A 70 9.05 -9.04 1.15
C MET A 70 9.46 -10.26 0.31
N LYS A 71 8.68 -10.64 -0.69
CA LYS A 71 8.95 -11.78 -1.57
C LYS A 71 9.67 -11.39 -2.87
N ILE A 72 9.84 -10.09 -3.14
CA ILE A 72 10.56 -9.59 -4.31
C ILE A 72 12.06 -9.76 -4.08
N ALA A 73 12.72 -10.50 -4.96
CA ALA A 73 14.14 -10.79 -4.85
C ALA A 73 15.01 -9.64 -5.40
N ASP A 74 14.61 -9.03 -6.52
CA ASP A 74 15.31 -7.87 -7.08
C ASP A 74 15.18 -6.63 -6.19
N ASP A 75 16.33 -6.11 -5.73
CA ASP A 75 16.38 -4.99 -4.79
C ASP A 75 15.75 -3.72 -5.35
N LEU A 76 15.93 -3.42 -6.64
CA LEU A 76 15.39 -2.22 -7.27
C LEU A 76 13.88 -2.31 -7.46
N MET A 77 13.36 -3.47 -7.88
CA MET A 77 11.92 -3.70 -7.97
C MET A 77 11.27 -3.68 -6.59
N ARG A 78 11.93 -4.26 -5.58
CA ARG A 78 11.44 -4.21 -4.21
C ARG A 78 11.37 -2.77 -3.72
N ASP A 79 12.41 -1.98 -3.94
CA ASP A 79 12.47 -0.59 -3.51
C ASP A 79 11.44 0.30 -4.25
N ASP A 80 11.19 0.07 -5.55
CA ASP A 80 10.09 0.74 -6.28
C ASP A 80 8.71 0.34 -5.73
N ALA A 81 8.52 -0.94 -5.43
CA ALA A 81 7.29 -1.43 -4.83
C ALA A 81 7.06 -0.84 -3.43
N VAL A 82 8.10 -0.79 -2.59
CA VAL A 82 8.05 -0.18 -1.26
C VAL A 82 7.77 1.32 -1.36
N ARG A 83 8.32 2.04 -2.34
CA ARG A 83 7.98 3.45 -2.60
C ARG A 83 6.47 3.65 -2.79
N ARG A 84 5.80 2.76 -3.53
CA ARG A 84 4.34 2.83 -3.73
C ARG A 84 3.57 2.63 -2.43
N ILE A 85 4.04 1.72 -1.57
CA ILE A 85 3.44 1.49 -0.25
C ILE A 85 3.65 2.71 0.64
N VAL A 86 4.83 3.34 0.61
CA VAL A 86 5.10 4.60 1.31
C VAL A 86 4.11 5.69 0.88
N ASP A 87 3.90 5.88 -0.42
CA ASP A 87 2.91 6.83 -0.96
C ASP A 87 1.50 6.58 -0.41
N LEU A 88 1.08 5.31 -0.38
CA LEU A 88 -0.21 4.91 0.18
C LEU A 88 -0.32 5.25 1.67
N CYS A 89 0.72 4.95 2.47
CA CYS A 89 0.75 5.27 3.90
C CYS A 89 0.72 6.78 4.14
N MET A 90 1.44 7.56 3.33
CA MET A 90 1.42 9.03 3.42
C MET A 90 0.03 9.59 3.15
N LYS A 91 -0.70 9.05 2.17
CA LYS A 91 -2.10 9.43 1.89
C LYS A 91 -3.04 9.11 3.05
N ALA A 92 -2.79 8.00 3.77
CA ALA A 92 -3.51 7.63 4.98
C ALA A 92 -3.09 8.43 6.23
N ASN A 93 -2.13 9.35 6.11
CA ASN A 93 -1.48 10.05 7.23
C ASN A 93 -0.83 9.07 8.25
N ASP A 94 -0.44 7.88 7.79
CA ASP A 94 0.27 6.88 8.59
C ASP A 94 1.78 7.10 8.52
N LEU A 95 2.20 8.19 9.15
CA LEU A 95 3.60 8.64 9.16
C LEU A 95 4.54 7.60 9.76
N LYS A 96 4.09 6.85 10.76
CA LYS A 96 4.91 5.85 11.44
C LYS A 96 5.28 4.72 10.49
N THR A 97 4.29 4.16 9.80
CA THR A 97 4.52 3.07 8.84
C THR A 97 5.31 3.56 7.63
N ALA A 98 4.95 4.74 7.08
CA ALA A 98 5.67 5.34 5.97
C ALA A 98 7.17 5.53 6.29
N GLN A 99 7.48 6.01 7.50
CA GLN A 99 8.86 6.22 7.95
C GLN A 99 9.66 4.92 8.10
N ILE A 100 9.03 3.84 8.58
CA ILE A 100 9.68 2.52 8.68
C ILE A 100 10.01 1.99 7.29
N LEU A 101 9.04 2.03 6.38
CA LEU A 101 9.21 1.56 5.00
C LEU A 101 10.23 2.39 4.22
N PHE A 102 10.20 3.72 4.38
CA PHE A 102 11.19 4.61 3.77
C PHE A 102 12.63 4.25 4.17
N ARG A 103 12.85 3.87 5.43
CA ARG A 103 14.18 3.43 5.91
C ARG A 103 14.62 2.08 5.36
N ALA A 104 13.67 1.24 4.93
CA ALA A 104 13.96 -0.05 4.33
C ALA A 104 14.46 0.08 2.88
N ILE A 105 14.14 1.18 2.19
CA ILE A 105 14.62 1.46 0.83
C ILE A 105 16.13 1.69 0.84
N GLN A 106 16.84 0.98 -0.02
CA GLN A 106 18.30 1.04 -0.16
C GLN A 106 18.74 1.95 -1.31
N ALA A 107 17.97 1.99 -2.39
CA ALA A 107 18.27 2.80 -3.56
C ALA A 107 18.18 4.32 -3.24
N GLY A 108 19.35 4.98 -3.24
CA GLY A 108 19.46 6.40 -2.88
C GLY A 108 18.56 7.33 -3.71
N TRP A 109 18.52 7.14 -5.03
CA TRP A 109 17.70 7.96 -5.93
C TRP A 109 16.19 7.78 -5.69
N ILE A 110 15.75 6.60 -5.24
CA ILE A 110 14.35 6.37 -4.84
C ILE A 110 14.06 7.12 -3.54
N ARG A 111 14.97 7.07 -2.56
CA ARG A 111 14.83 7.80 -1.29
C ARG A 111 14.78 9.31 -1.50
N GLU A 112 15.68 9.84 -2.33
CA GLU A 112 15.71 11.27 -2.68
C GLU A 112 14.40 11.71 -3.34
N GLY A 113 13.86 10.89 -4.25
CA GLY A 113 12.55 11.12 -4.85
C GLY A 113 11.44 11.20 -3.81
N ILE A 114 11.40 10.25 -2.87
CA ILE A 114 10.41 10.23 -1.78
C ILE A 114 10.58 11.44 -0.86
N GLN A 115 11.81 11.83 -0.50
CA GLN A 115 12.05 12.98 0.38
C GLN A 115 11.63 14.31 -0.27
N ARG A 116 11.81 14.43 -1.59
CA ARG A 116 11.31 15.59 -2.34
C ARG A 116 9.79 15.65 -2.34
N ASP A 117 9.12 14.52 -2.53
CA ASP A 117 7.66 14.43 -2.57
C ASP A 117 7.06 14.56 -1.14
N TYR A 118 7.78 14.06 -0.12
CA TYR A 118 7.38 13.98 1.29
C TYR A 118 8.52 14.40 2.24
N PRO A 119 8.76 15.71 2.43
CA PRO A 119 9.86 16.22 3.26
C PRO A 119 9.81 15.83 4.75
N ALA A 120 8.66 15.36 5.23
CA ALA A 120 8.48 14.91 6.61
C ALA A 120 9.18 13.56 6.90
N LEU A 121 9.56 12.80 5.87
CA LEU A 121 10.22 11.50 6.02
C LEU A 121 11.74 11.70 6.14
N THR A 122 12.31 11.24 7.26
CA THR A 122 13.73 11.44 7.62
C THR A 122 14.47 10.16 8.00
#